data_AF-A0A5B8NU08-F1
#
_entry.id   AF-A0A5B8NU08-F1
#
_cell.length_a   1.000
_cell.length_b   1.000
_cell.length_c   1.000
_cell.angle_alpha   90.00
_cell.angle_beta   90.00
_cell.angle_gamma   90.00
#
_symmetry.space_group_name_H-M   'P 1'
#
loop_
_entity.id
_entity.type
_entity.pdbx_description
1 polymer ?
#
loop_
_entity_poly.entity_id
_entity_poly.type
_entity_poly.pdbx_seq_one_letter_code
_entity_poly.pdbx_strand_id
1 'polypeptide(L)'
;MAPAAHATLSASGAHRWINCTPSALIEAAIRAEHGDASSPAAEQGTIAHALVEWKIRRLDHRLRDGAGEKPVSPLIDEEMEDHTSDYATFILERATQAKAEDPSFVLAVEQRLGKKRFTELLGHLVHKPAGKPALVPVTDKRPALTLRDPATEFTTINQAKA
;
A
#
# COMPACT_ATOMS: atom_id res chain seq x y z
N MET A 1 4.88 -1.35 16.75
CA MET A 1 4.10 -2.44 16.14
C MET A 1 3.41 -1.91 14.90
N ALA A 2 3.54 -2.59 13.77
CA ALA A 2 2.90 -2.20 12.50
C ALA A 2 1.39 -1.95 12.70
N PRO A 3 0.79 -1.00 11.96
CA PRO A 3 -0.57 -0.56 12.21
C PRO A 3 -1.59 -1.71 12.11
N ALA A 4 -2.35 -1.95 13.18
CA ALA A 4 -3.30 -3.06 13.32
C ALA A 4 -4.45 -3.07 12.29
N ALA A 5 -4.72 -1.94 11.62
CA ALA A 5 -5.68 -1.85 10.52
C ALA A 5 -4.92 -1.78 9.19
N HIS A 6 -4.70 -2.95 8.59
CA HIS A 6 -4.11 -3.13 7.27
C HIS A 6 -5.14 -2.82 6.17
N ALA A 7 -4.65 -2.57 4.95
CA ALA A 7 -5.51 -2.55 3.77
C ALA A 7 -6.21 -3.92 3.62
N THR A 8 -7.41 -3.96 3.03
CA THR A 8 -8.16 -5.22 2.82
C THR A 8 -7.35 -6.29 2.11
N LEU A 9 -6.39 -5.88 1.29
CA LEU A 9 -5.41 -6.73 0.65
C LEU A 9 -4.02 -6.09 0.75
N SER A 10 -2.98 -6.92 0.90
CA SER A 10 -1.59 -6.44 0.96
C SER A 10 -1.12 -5.86 -0.37
N ALA A 11 -0.34 -4.77 -0.34
CA ALA A 11 0.22 -4.13 -1.52
C ALA A 11 1.03 -5.08 -2.43
N SER A 12 1.59 -6.17 -1.89
CA SER A 12 2.27 -7.19 -2.69
C SER A 12 1.36 -7.89 -3.71
N GLY A 13 0.05 -7.90 -3.49
CA GLY A 13 -0.93 -8.42 -4.45
C GLY A 13 -1.23 -7.48 -5.62
N ALA A 14 -0.81 -6.20 -5.55
CA ALA A 14 -1.15 -5.18 -6.55
C ALA A 14 -0.73 -5.56 -7.98
N HIS A 15 0.42 -6.24 -8.13
CA HIS A 15 0.85 -6.74 -9.44
C HIS A 15 -0.18 -7.68 -10.07
N ARG A 16 -0.86 -8.53 -9.28
CA ARG A 16 -1.92 -9.41 -9.79
C ARG A 16 -3.16 -8.60 -10.20
N TRP A 17 -3.55 -7.63 -9.40
CA TRP A 17 -4.78 -6.85 -9.63
C TRP A 17 -4.66 -5.86 -10.78
N ILE A 18 -3.47 -5.32 -11.02
CA ILE A 18 -3.20 -4.46 -12.19
C ILE A 18 -3.39 -5.26 -13.49
N ASN A 19 -2.96 -6.52 -13.50
CA ASN A 19 -3.11 -7.41 -14.66
C ASN A 19 -4.51 -8.04 -14.76
N CYS A 20 -5.17 -8.27 -13.62
CA CYS A 20 -6.50 -8.85 -13.54
C CYS A 20 -7.29 -8.17 -12.41
N THR A 21 -7.98 -7.07 -12.71
CA THR A 21 -8.71 -6.30 -11.69
C THR A 21 -9.74 -7.12 -10.91
N PRO A 22 -10.52 -8.04 -11.53
CA PRO A 22 -11.42 -8.93 -10.79
C PRO A 22 -10.72 -9.87 -9.80
N SER A 23 -9.43 -10.18 -10.00
CA SER A 23 -8.68 -11.05 -9.07
C SER A 23 -8.59 -10.48 -7.66
N ALA A 24 -8.68 -9.16 -7.49
CA ALA A 24 -8.69 -8.53 -6.17
C ALA A 24 -9.95 -8.91 -5.37
N LEU A 25 -11.11 -8.99 -6.03
CA LEU A 25 -12.36 -9.40 -5.39
C LEU A 25 -12.31 -10.88 -4.97
N ILE A 26 -11.78 -11.73 -5.85
CA ILE A 26 -11.60 -13.15 -5.58
C ILE A 26 -10.61 -13.35 -4.42
N GLU A 27 -9.48 -12.65 -4.43
CA GLU A 27 -8.51 -12.72 -3.35
C GLU A 27 -9.11 -12.27 -2.01
N ALA A 28 -9.90 -11.19 -2.00
CA ALA A 28 -10.57 -10.72 -0.81
C ALA A 28 -11.60 -11.73 -0.28
N ALA A 29 -12.37 -12.36 -1.17
CA ALA A 29 -13.33 -13.40 -0.80
C ALA A 29 -12.63 -14.64 -0.22
N ILE A 30 -11.58 -15.13 -0.87
CA ILE A 30 -10.81 -16.29 -0.41
C ILE A 30 -10.21 -16.02 0.98
N ARG A 31 -9.61 -14.84 1.20
CA ARG A 31 -9.06 -14.47 2.52
C ARG A 31 -10.14 -14.32 3.58
N ALA A 32 -11.32 -13.83 3.22
CA ALA A 32 -12.45 -13.73 4.16
C ALA A 32 -12.97 -15.10 4.60
N GLU A 33 -12.99 -16.09 3.69
CA GLU A 33 -13.45 -17.46 3.98
C GLU A 33 -12.40 -18.32 4.69
N HIS A 34 -11.14 -18.23 4.26
CA HIS A 34 -10.07 -19.14 4.68
C HIS A 34 -9.03 -18.51 5.62
N GLY A 35 -9.11 -17.20 5.85
CA GLY A 35 -8.07 -16.45 6.55
C GLY A 35 -6.81 -16.29 5.71
N ASP A 36 -5.83 -15.57 6.27
CA ASP A 36 -4.49 -15.51 5.70
C ASP A 36 -3.71 -16.78 6.07
N ALA A 37 -3.18 -17.47 5.05
CA ALA A 37 -2.25 -18.57 5.27
C ALA A 37 -0.89 -18.00 5.68
N SER A 38 -0.49 -18.23 6.93
CA SER A 38 0.84 -17.92 7.44
C SER A 38 1.63 -19.20 7.66
N SER A 39 2.92 -19.16 7.36
CA SER A 39 3.86 -20.24 7.73
C SER A 39 4.68 -19.81 8.94
N PRO A 40 5.26 -20.75 9.70
CA PRO A 40 6.15 -20.41 10.82
C PRO A 40 7.29 -19.47 10.40
N ALA A 41 7.83 -19.66 9.18
CA ALA A 41 8.85 -18.78 8.62
C ALA A 41 8.32 -17.36 8.34
N ALA A 42 7.07 -17.23 7.87
CA ALA A 42 6.45 -15.93 7.64
C ALA A 42 6.20 -15.17 8.96
N GLU A 43 5.82 -15.88 10.02
CA GLU A 43 5.66 -15.32 11.37
C GLU A 43 7.01 -14.87 11.93
N GLN A 44 8.03 -15.72 11.84
CA GLN A 44 9.39 -15.42 12.26
C GLN A 44 9.94 -14.18 11.52
N GLY A 45 9.76 -14.10 10.20
CA GLY A 45 10.17 -12.94 9.41
C GLY A 45 9.45 -11.65 9.80
N THR A 46 8.15 -11.73 10.11
CA THR A 46 7.36 -10.58 10.57
C THR A 46 7.90 -10.04 11.90
N ILE A 47 8.26 -10.94 12.81
CA ILE A 47 8.85 -10.57 14.11
C ILE A 47 10.25 -9.98 13.93
N ALA A 48 11.08 -10.59 13.09
CA ALA A 48 12.41 -10.08 12.79
C ALA A 48 12.35 -8.66 12.21
N HIS A 49 11.44 -8.39 11.27
CA HIS A 49 11.23 -7.03 10.74
C HIS A 49 10.80 -6.04 11.82
N ALA A 50 9.87 -6.43 12.70
CA ALA A 50 9.43 -5.59 13.81
C ALA A 50 10.58 -5.29 14.79
N LEU A 51 11.44 -6.28 15.06
CA LEU A 51 12.61 -6.14 15.92
C LEU A 51 13.65 -5.20 15.30
N VAL A 52 13.95 -5.35 14.01
CA VAL A 52 14.84 -4.44 13.26
C VAL A 52 14.30 -3.02 13.28
N GLU A 53 13.01 -2.82 13.00
CA GLU A 53 12.40 -1.49 13.02
C GLU A 53 12.56 -0.84 14.40
N TRP A 54 12.28 -1.59 15.47
CA TRP A 54 12.46 -1.11 16.83
C TRP A 54 13.92 -0.74 17.12
N LYS A 55 14.88 -1.59 16.72
CA LYS A 55 16.33 -1.32 16.88
C LYS A 55 16.76 -0.05 16.16
N ILE A 56 16.35 0.14 14.91
CA ILE A 56 16.64 1.35 14.13
C ILE A 56 16.07 2.58 14.83
N ARG A 57 14.79 2.54 15.23
CA ARG A 57 14.15 3.66 15.94
C ARG A 57 14.86 3.95 17.25
N ARG A 58 15.29 2.93 17.98
CA ARG A 58 15.97 3.06 19.27
C ARG A 58 17.36 3.68 19.14
N LEU A 59 18.10 3.32 18.09
CA LEU A 59 19.48 3.75 17.84
C LEU A 59 19.56 5.12 17.15
N ASP A 60 18.63 5.47 16.27
CA ASP A 60 18.59 6.78 15.63
C ASP A 60 17.88 7.82 16.51
N HIS A 61 18.63 8.82 17.01
CA HIS A 61 18.12 9.93 17.81
C HIS A 61 16.94 10.67 17.15
N ARG A 62 16.84 10.69 15.82
CA ARG A 62 15.73 11.33 15.07
C ARG A 62 14.42 10.55 15.17
N LEU A 63 14.49 9.25 15.45
CA LEU A 63 13.35 8.33 15.47
C LEU A 63 13.04 7.78 16.87
N ARG A 64 13.90 8.07 17.85
CA ARG A 64 13.89 7.50 19.20
C ARG A 64 12.58 7.70 19.95
N ASP A 65 11.96 8.86 19.82
CA ASP A 65 10.69 9.17 20.50
C ASP A 65 9.54 8.29 19.98
N GLY A 66 9.65 7.78 18.75
CA GLY A 66 8.68 6.89 18.13
C GLY A 66 9.00 5.40 18.25
N ALA A 67 10.04 5.00 19.01
CA ALA A 67 10.47 3.60 19.10
C ALA A 67 9.44 2.69 19.79
N GLY A 68 8.80 3.20 20.85
CA GLY A 68 7.92 2.39 21.69
C GLY A 68 8.67 1.24 22.40
N GLU A 69 7.92 0.20 22.74
CA GLU A 69 8.45 -0.99 23.43
C GLU A 69 9.06 -1.99 22.46
N LYS A 70 10.07 -2.73 22.96
CA LYS A 70 10.69 -3.83 22.22
C LYS A 70 9.64 -4.92 21.97
N PRO A 71 9.53 -5.47 20.75
CA PRO A 71 8.63 -6.60 20.51
C PRO A 71 9.06 -7.79 21.38
N VAL A 72 8.10 -8.41 22.04
CA VAL A 72 8.29 -9.62 22.86
C VAL A 72 7.64 -10.78 22.13
N SER A 73 8.42 -11.82 21.80
CA SER A 73 7.92 -13.04 21.20
C SER A 73 8.80 -14.23 21.57
N PRO A 74 8.23 -15.43 21.80
CA PRO A 74 9.01 -16.66 21.99
C PRO A 74 9.89 -17.04 20.80
N LEU A 75 9.63 -16.49 19.61
CA LEU A 75 10.40 -16.74 18.40
C LEU A 75 11.65 -15.85 18.28
N ILE A 76 11.89 -14.96 19.26
CA ILE A 76 13.11 -14.15 19.32
C ILE A 76 14.16 -14.95 20.09
N ASP A 77 15.08 -15.56 19.35
CA ASP A 77 16.27 -16.23 19.86
C ASP A 77 17.52 -15.34 19.73
N GLU A 78 18.64 -15.84 20.24
CA GLU A 78 19.94 -15.15 20.19
C GLU A 78 20.39 -14.89 18.75
N GLU A 79 20.19 -15.87 17.86
CA GLU A 79 20.54 -15.73 16.45
C GLU A 79 19.76 -14.59 15.77
N MET A 80 18.44 -14.51 16.00
CA MET A 80 17.62 -13.40 15.51
C MET A 80 18.07 -12.06 16.10
N GLU A 81 18.40 -12.01 17.39
CA GLU A 81 18.91 -10.79 18.01
C GLU A 81 20.20 -10.30 17.34
N ASP A 82 21.14 -11.20 17.06
CA ASP A 82 22.40 -10.84 16.42
C ASP A 82 22.19 -10.35 14.99
N HIS A 83 21.53 -11.15 14.14
CA HIS A 83 21.29 -10.79 12.74
C HIS A 83 20.50 -9.48 12.60
N THR A 84 19.50 -9.25 13.46
CA THR A 84 18.73 -8.01 13.42
C THR A 84 19.52 -6.81 13.94
N SER A 85 20.50 -7.01 14.83
CA SER A 85 21.43 -5.95 15.27
C SER A 85 22.40 -5.58 14.17
N ASP A 86 22.99 -6.57 13.51
CA ASP A 86 23.91 -6.37 12.39
C ASP A 86 23.21 -5.66 11.24
N TYR A 87 21.99 -6.09 10.90
CA TYR A 87 21.21 -5.45 9.85
C TYR A 87 20.78 -4.02 10.20
N ALA A 88 20.39 -3.75 11.45
CA ALA A 88 20.09 -2.38 11.90
C ALA A 88 21.32 -1.48 11.80
N THR A 89 22.50 -1.99 12.19
CA THR A 89 23.78 -1.27 12.09
C THR A 89 24.10 -0.94 10.63
N PHE A 90 24.01 -1.94 9.75
CA PHE A 90 24.20 -1.77 8.31
C PHE A 90 23.28 -0.68 7.72
N ILE A 91 22.00 -0.66 8.08
CA ILE A 91 21.06 0.36 7.61
C ILE A 91 21.48 1.77 8.07
N LEU A 92 21.89 1.92 9.33
CA LEU A 92 22.30 3.22 9.88
C LEU A 92 23.61 3.72 9.26
N GLU A 93 24.54 2.83 8.95
CA GLU A 93 25.75 3.16 8.20
C GLU A 93 25.41 3.65 6.80
N ARG A 94 24.55 2.91 6.06
CA ARG A 94 24.08 3.33 4.73
C ARG A 94 23.33 4.66 4.77
N ALA A 95 22.50 4.88 5.77
CA ALA A 95 21.78 6.13 5.96
C ALA A 95 22.73 7.30 6.25
N THR A 96 23.81 7.06 7.00
CA THR A 96 24.85 8.06 7.28
C THR A 96 25.62 8.42 6.03
N GLN A 97 26.02 7.41 5.23
CA GLN A 97 26.68 7.63 3.94
C GLN A 97 25.78 8.40 2.97
N ALA A 98 24.52 7.97 2.80
CA ALA A 98 23.56 8.65 1.93
C ALA A 98 23.32 10.11 2.35
N LYS A 99 23.33 10.39 3.66
CA LYS A 99 23.22 11.77 4.17
C LYS A 99 24.46 12.63 3.91
N ALA A 100 25.63 12.02 3.87
CA ALA A 100 26.88 12.71 3.52
C ALA A 100 26.93 13.06 2.03
N GLU A 101 26.41 12.17 1.18
CA GLU A 101 26.31 12.40 -0.27
C GLU A 101 25.17 13.38 -0.61
N ASP A 102 24.02 13.26 0.05
CA ASP A 102 22.85 14.12 -0.13
C ASP A 102 22.31 14.63 1.22
N PRO A 103 22.54 15.92 1.56
CA PRO A 103 22.01 16.55 2.76
C PRO A 103 20.47 16.56 2.84
N SER A 104 19.75 16.33 1.75
CA SER A 104 18.28 16.23 1.74
C SER A 104 17.76 14.83 2.08
N PHE A 105 18.63 13.82 2.14
CA PHE A 105 18.26 12.45 2.47
C PHE A 105 17.53 12.35 3.81
N VAL A 106 16.46 11.55 3.85
CA VAL A 106 15.66 11.25 5.04
C VAL A 106 15.57 9.74 5.19
N LEU A 107 16.04 9.23 6.33
CA LEU A 107 15.76 7.86 6.74
C LEU A 107 14.34 7.80 7.31
N ALA A 108 13.51 6.95 6.73
CA ALA A 108 12.17 6.66 7.22
C ALA A 108 11.96 5.15 7.31
N VAL A 109 11.36 4.71 8.42
CA VAL A 109 10.83 3.36 8.61
C VAL A 109 9.34 3.33 8.26
N GLU A 110 8.70 2.16 8.24
CA GLU A 110 7.30 2.01 7.81
C GLU A 110 6.37 3.06 8.44
N GLN A 111 5.66 3.80 7.58
CA GLN A 111 4.70 4.84 7.98
C GLN A 111 3.32 4.49 7.46
N ARG A 112 2.32 4.59 8.34
CA ARG A 112 0.92 4.49 7.92
C ARG A 112 0.51 5.75 7.16
N LEU A 113 0.11 5.58 5.91
CA LEU A 113 -0.45 6.68 5.12
C LEU A 113 -1.95 6.81 5.37
N GLY A 114 -2.36 7.84 6.11
CA GLY A 114 -3.77 8.14 6.35
C GLY A 114 -4.48 8.71 5.12
N LYS A 115 -5.82 8.60 5.06
CA LYS A 115 -6.64 9.08 3.93
C LYS A 115 -6.32 10.52 3.50
N LYS A 116 -6.17 11.44 4.47
CA LYS A 116 -5.87 12.85 4.20
C LYS A 116 -4.54 13.02 3.46
N ARG A 117 -3.47 12.46 4.03
CA ARG A 117 -2.11 12.55 3.50
C ARG A 117 -1.96 11.78 2.18
N PHE A 118 -2.70 10.67 2.00
CA PHE A 118 -2.78 9.99 0.71
C PHE A 118 -3.38 10.89 -0.38
N THR A 119 -4.54 11.50 -0.12
CA THR A 119 -5.21 12.39 -1.09
C THR A 119 -4.35 13.60 -1.42
N GLU A 120 -3.66 14.18 -0.44
CA GLU A 120 -2.72 15.28 -0.64
C GLU A 120 -1.57 14.90 -1.56
N LEU A 121 -0.89 13.78 -1.28
CA LEU A 121 0.31 13.38 -2.01
C LEU A 121 0.02 12.77 -3.38
N LEU A 122 -1.03 11.95 -3.48
CA LEU A 122 -1.25 11.07 -4.63
C LEU A 122 -2.59 11.32 -5.33
N GLY A 123 -3.46 12.20 -4.80
CA GLY A 123 -4.80 12.40 -5.33
C GLY A 123 -4.84 12.83 -6.81
N HIS A 124 -3.84 13.60 -7.25
CA HIS A 124 -3.70 14.03 -8.64
C HIS A 124 -3.30 12.89 -9.60
N LEU A 125 -2.74 11.79 -9.09
CA LEU A 125 -2.39 10.59 -9.85
C LEU A 125 -3.53 9.56 -9.89
N VAL A 126 -4.60 9.74 -9.10
CA VAL A 126 -5.73 8.82 -9.06
C VAL A 126 -6.72 9.14 -10.17
N HIS A 127 -6.60 8.43 -11.29
CA HIS A 127 -7.60 8.46 -12.35
C HIS A 127 -8.79 7.54 -11.99
N LYS A 128 -9.96 8.13 -11.73
CA LYS A 128 -11.20 7.38 -11.54
C LYS A 128 -11.89 7.27 -12.91
N PRO A 129 -11.88 6.09 -13.57
CA PRO A 129 -12.62 5.94 -14.80
C PRO A 129 -14.11 6.20 -14.53
N ALA A 130 -14.78 6.90 -15.44
CA ALA A 130 -16.23 7.04 -15.39
C ALA A 130 -16.82 5.62 -15.38
N GLY A 131 -17.52 5.27 -14.30
CA GLY A 131 -18.14 3.95 -14.17
C GLY A 131 -19.13 3.71 -15.30
N LYS A 132 -19.28 2.45 -15.72
CA LYS A 132 -20.35 2.08 -16.67
C LYS A 132 -21.70 2.55 -16.11
N PRO A 133 -22.58 3.13 -16.94
CA PRO A 133 -23.96 3.40 -16.55
C PRO A 133 -24.58 2.17 -15.89
N ALA A 134 -25.03 2.33 -14.65
CA ALA A 134 -25.70 1.27 -13.91
C ALA A 134 -27.11 1.74 -13.56
N LEU A 135 -28.10 0.87 -13.73
CA LEU A 135 -29.44 1.12 -13.25
C LEU A 135 -29.40 1.16 -11.73
N VAL A 136 -29.82 2.27 -11.14
CA VAL A 136 -29.90 2.48 -9.70
C VAL A 136 -31.33 2.85 -9.31
N PRO A 137 -31.76 2.57 -8.06
CA PRO A 137 -33.08 2.96 -7.57
C PRO A 137 -33.30 4.47 -7.69
N VAL A 138 -34.56 4.89 -7.82
CA VAL A 138 -34.96 6.31 -7.91
C VAL A 138 -34.57 7.17 -6.71
N THR A 139 -34.10 6.55 -5.62
CA THR A 139 -33.58 7.22 -4.42
C THR A 139 -32.12 7.66 -4.55
N ASP A 140 -31.40 7.24 -5.59
CA ASP A 140 -30.03 7.68 -5.85
C ASP A 140 -30.00 9.17 -6.21
N LYS A 141 -29.13 9.94 -5.53
CA LYS A 141 -29.05 11.40 -5.66
C LYS A 141 -28.31 11.86 -6.92
N ARG A 142 -27.69 10.96 -7.68
CA ARG A 142 -26.91 11.31 -8.87
C ARG A 142 -27.85 11.70 -10.03
N PRO A 143 -27.49 12.72 -10.84
CA PRO A 143 -28.30 13.14 -11.98
C PRO A 143 -28.38 12.03 -13.03
N ALA A 144 -29.55 11.91 -13.67
CA ALA A 144 -29.78 10.95 -14.74
C ALA A 144 -28.84 11.21 -15.92
N LEU A 145 -28.32 10.13 -16.52
CA LEU A 145 -27.49 10.21 -17.71
C LEU A 145 -28.32 10.71 -18.89
N THR A 146 -27.89 11.82 -19.48
CA THR A 146 -28.42 12.29 -20.77
C THR A 146 -27.82 11.42 -21.86
N LEU A 147 -28.59 10.49 -22.41
CA LEU A 147 -28.19 9.70 -23.57
C LEU A 147 -28.10 10.64 -24.79
N ARG A 148 -26.92 10.76 -25.39
CA ARG A 148 -26.75 11.43 -26.68
C ARG A 148 -27.19 10.45 -27.77
N ASP A 149 -28.08 10.90 -28.67
CA ASP A 149 -28.56 10.10 -29.80
C ASP A 149 -27.44 9.96 -30.85
N PRO A 150 -27.22 8.77 -31.45
CA PRO A 150 -26.35 8.62 -32.61
C PRO A 150 -26.53 9.69 -33.70
N ALA A 151 -27.75 10.19 -33.91
CA ALA A 151 -28.05 11.27 -34.85
C ALA A 151 -27.38 12.61 -34.51
N THR A 152 -26.99 12.80 -33.25
CA THR A 152 -26.28 13.99 -32.74
C THR A 152 -24.77 13.81 -32.63
N GLU A 153 -24.26 12.59 -32.64
CA GLU A 153 -22.81 12.31 -32.54
C GLU A 153 -22.15 11.98 -33.89
N PHE A 154 -22.88 11.43 -34.87
CA PHE A 154 -22.30 11.07 -36.17
C PHE A 154 -22.70 12.05 -37.27
N THR A 155 -21.70 12.63 -37.94
CA THR A 155 -21.93 13.46 -39.13
C THR A 155 -22.19 12.57 -40.34
N THR A 156 -23.28 12.80 -41.07
CA THR A 156 -23.60 12.04 -42.27
C THR A 156 -22.57 12.31 -43.36
N ILE A 157 -21.82 11.29 -43.76
CA ILE A 157 -20.91 11.38 -44.91
C ILE A 157 -21.78 11.29 -46.18
N ASN A 158 -22.09 12.44 -46.77
CA ASN A 158 -22.72 12.47 -48.09
C ASN A 158 -21.72 11.94 -49.12
N GLN A 159 -21.93 10.72 -49.60
CA GLN A 159 -21.15 10.17 -50.70
C GLN A 159 -21.38 11.06 -51.93
N ALA A 160 -20.32 11.76 -52.37
CA ALA A 160 -20.31 12.41 -53.66
C ALA A 160 -20.44 11.32 -54.74
N LYS A 161 -21.59 11.28 -55.40
CA LYS A 161 -21.79 10.46 -56.61
C LYS A 161 -20.75 10.87 -57.64
N ALA A 162 -19.99 9.88 -58.12
CA ALA A 162 -19.22 9.96 -59.35
C ALA A 162 -20.16 10.11 -60.56
#